data_AF-A0A961J8U4-F1
#
_entry.id   AF-A0A961J8U4-F1
#
_cell.length_a   1.000
_cell.length_b   1.000
_cell.length_c   1.000
_cell.angle_alpha   90.00
_cell.angle_beta   90.00
_cell.angle_gamma   90.00
#
_symmetry.space_group_name_H-M   'P 1'
#
loop_
_entity.id
_entity.type
_entity.pdbx_description
1 polymer ?
#
loop_
_entity_poly.entity_id
_entity_poly.type
_entity_poly.pdbx_seq_one_letter_code
_entity_poly.pdbx_strand_id
1 'polypeptide(L)'
;MRTLIAALAMLFAAAGLGAEPLQALVDAAPEGGEIVLDAGKVYAGPVVIDHPVVIDGQGGAVIDGAGQGTVVTIAADGVTLKNLTIRNSGRLHNALDAGLKVKGNYNVVRDVRIENSLFGIDLSQASNNVFRRNYISSKAMPLELRGDSIRVWYSNNNLFEDNHVEHARDIVIWYSKGNVMRANRIQHGRYGIHFMYANANEVVGNEISDCVVGVFLMYANDITIRDNQILRAWGAAGMGVGFKETSGAVIEDNLILGNAIGIYLDPSPWDPDKTNEFHRNEIAYNGIGVQFHTEWQGNHFGDNNFRSNFTQVSVRGRGTALKESWEGNHWDDYAGFDHDADGTGDTPYEIYNYADRLWMDLPPAAFFRGGFALAALDFVERLAPFTEPELLVREQGPVIHRIEHAAARAEAAPQQPAAPKSALELLTQ
;
A
#
# COMPACT_ATOMS: atom_id res chain seq x y z
N MET A 1 -68.67 6.83 -11.95
CA MET A 1 -67.32 7.20 -12.44
C MET A 1 -66.75 8.48 -11.80
N ARG A 2 -67.16 8.86 -10.57
CA ARG A 2 -66.64 10.04 -9.85
C ARG A 2 -66.22 9.78 -8.39
N THR A 3 -66.41 8.57 -7.88
CA THR A 3 -66.10 8.20 -6.48
C THR A 3 -64.93 7.24 -6.32
N LEU A 4 -64.31 6.77 -7.42
CA LEU A 4 -63.16 5.86 -7.39
C LEU A 4 -61.81 6.54 -7.59
N ILE A 5 -61.78 7.83 -7.97
CA ILE A 5 -60.53 8.58 -8.23
C ILE A 5 -60.02 9.29 -6.97
N ALA A 6 -60.87 9.54 -5.97
CA ALA A 6 -60.46 10.17 -4.71
C ALA A 6 -59.74 9.20 -3.75
N ALA A 7 -60.01 7.89 -3.84
CA ALA A 7 -59.36 6.89 -2.98
C ALA A 7 -57.96 6.48 -3.46
N LEU A 8 -57.64 6.67 -4.74
CA LEU A 8 -56.30 6.38 -5.30
C LEU A 8 -55.32 7.55 -5.13
N ALA A 9 -55.80 8.74 -4.76
CA ALA A 9 -54.97 9.91 -4.50
C ALA A 9 -54.46 10.01 -3.04
N MET A 10 -54.99 9.20 -2.11
CA MET A 10 -54.54 9.18 -0.71
C MET A 10 -53.54 8.05 -0.39
N LEU A 11 -53.25 7.13 -1.31
CA LEU A 11 -52.25 6.07 -1.10
C LEU A 11 -50.83 6.40 -1.61
N PHE A 12 -50.61 7.60 -2.17
CA PHE A 12 -49.30 8.09 -2.60
C PHE A 12 -48.74 9.23 -1.73
N ALA A 13 -49.29 9.44 -0.54
CA ALA A 13 -48.85 10.49 0.39
C ALA A 13 -47.89 9.98 1.49
N ALA A 14 -47.36 8.76 1.37
CA ALA A 14 -46.47 8.15 2.38
C ALA A 14 -45.22 7.53 1.75
N ALA A 15 -44.44 8.31 1.01
CA ALA A 15 -43.06 7.97 0.63
C ALA A 15 -42.33 9.24 0.15
N GLY A 16 -42.12 10.19 1.05
CA GLY A 16 -41.46 11.45 0.74
C GLY A 16 -41.05 12.25 1.97
N LEU A 17 -40.75 11.59 3.08
CA LEU A 17 -39.92 12.21 4.10
C LEU A 17 -38.49 12.01 3.62
N GLY A 18 -37.89 13.06 3.07
CA GLY A 18 -36.45 13.06 2.78
C GLY A 18 -35.67 12.68 4.04
N ALA A 19 -34.49 12.08 3.86
CA ALA A 19 -33.62 11.74 4.98
C ALA A 19 -33.41 12.97 5.87
N GLU A 20 -33.44 12.77 7.18
CA GLU A 20 -33.31 13.85 8.16
C GLU A 20 -31.94 14.51 8.03
N PRO A 21 -31.83 15.83 7.86
CA PRO A 21 -30.54 16.51 7.78
C PRO A 21 -29.75 16.36 9.09
N LEU A 22 -28.55 15.77 9.02
CA LEU A 22 -27.71 15.60 10.21
C LEU A 22 -27.23 16.96 10.78
N GLN A 23 -27.10 17.98 9.92
CA GLN A 23 -26.58 19.29 10.32
C GLN A 23 -27.35 19.89 11.50
N ALA A 24 -28.67 19.76 11.54
CA ALA A 24 -29.47 20.34 12.63
C ALA A 24 -29.16 19.71 14.00
N LEU A 25 -28.78 18.42 14.03
CA LEU A 25 -28.36 17.75 15.27
C LEU A 25 -26.95 18.19 15.69
N VAL A 26 -26.06 18.43 14.73
CA VAL A 26 -24.72 18.98 14.98
C VAL A 26 -24.83 20.39 15.54
N ASP A 27 -25.59 21.28 14.90
CA ASP A 27 -25.75 22.68 15.32
C ASP A 27 -26.36 22.82 16.73
N ALA A 28 -27.18 21.85 17.15
CA ALA A 28 -27.83 21.84 18.46
C ALA A 28 -26.98 21.21 19.57
N ALA A 29 -25.92 20.48 19.23
CA ALA A 29 -25.08 19.81 20.21
C ALA A 29 -24.18 20.81 20.95
N PRO A 30 -24.00 20.67 22.27
CA PRO A 30 -23.01 21.47 22.98
C PRO A 30 -21.59 21.02 22.62
N GLU A 31 -20.62 21.93 22.73
CA GLU A 31 -19.20 21.59 22.60
C GLU A 31 -18.81 20.46 23.57
N GLY A 32 -18.12 19.44 23.05
CA GLY A 32 -17.76 18.22 23.77
C GLY A 32 -18.94 17.26 24.03
N GLY A 33 -20.13 17.56 23.51
CA GLY A 33 -21.32 16.72 23.63
C GLY A 33 -21.26 15.42 22.84
N GLU A 34 -22.28 14.58 23.00
CA GLU A 34 -22.46 13.35 22.25
C GLU A 34 -23.81 13.36 21.50
N ILE A 35 -23.76 13.01 20.22
CA ILE A 35 -24.89 12.80 19.33
C ILE A 35 -24.98 11.30 19.07
N VAL A 36 -26.00 10.67 19.64
CA VAL A 36 -26.31 9.25 19.37
C VAL A 36 -27.34 9.19 18.24
N LEU A 37 -26.95 8.63 17.11
CA LEU A 37 -27.82 8.47 15.95
C LEU A 37 -28.62 7.17 16.06
N ASP A 38 -29.84 7.19 15.54
CA ASP A 38 -30.70 6.01 15.53
C ASP A 38 -30.13 4.95 14.58
N ALA A 39 -29.85 3.75 15.11
CA ALA A 39 -29.37 2.64 14.29
C ALA A 39 -30.38 2.29 13.17
N GLY A 40 -29.87 2.08 11.94
CA GLY A 40 -30.68 1.77 10.76
C GLY A 40 -31.32 2.99 10.09
N LYS A 41 -31.17 4.18 10.67
CA LYS A 41 -31.68 5.42 10.08
C LYS A 41 -30.68 6.02 9.09
N VAL A 42 -31.22 6.63 8.05
CA VAL A 42 -30.46 7.40 7.05
C VAL A 42 -30.64 8.88 7.34
N TYR A 43 -29.52 9.56 7.52
CA TYR A 43 -29.41 11.00 7.66
C TYR A 43 -28.85 11.62 6.37
N ALA A 44 -29.41 12.75 5.95
CA ALA A 44 -28.95 13.47 4.79
C ALA A 44 -27.67 14.25 5.11
N GLY A 45 -26.63 14.04 4.29
CA GLY A 45 -25.51 14.96 4.14
C GLY A 45 -25.81 16.03 3.06
N PRO A 46 -24.89 16.98 2.83
CA PRO A 46 -23.60 17.13 3.49
C PRO A 46 -23.74 17.63 4.94
N VAL A 47 -22.75 17.30 5.78
CA VAL A 47 -22.63 17.82 7.16
C VAL A 47 -21.25 18.41 7.40
N VAL A 48 -21.20 19.54 8.11
CA VAL A 48 -19.99 20.18 8.59
C VAL A 48 -19.99 20.16 10.11
N ILE A 49 -18.94 19.59 10.69
CA ILE A 49 -18.72 19.48 12.13
C ILE A 49 -17.64 20.51 12.50
N ASP A 50 -18.08 21.64 13.05
CA ASP A 50 -17.27 22.85 13.28
C ASP A 50 -16.93 23.11 14.75
N HIS A 51 -17.28 22.19 15.64
CA HIS A 51 -16.91 22.18 17.04
C HIS A 51 -16.64 20.74 17.53
N PRO A 52 -15.92 20.56 18.66
CA PRO A 52 -15.65 19.23 19.21
C PRO A 52 -16.96 18.55 19.60
N VAL A 53 -17.20 17.33 19.11
CA VAL A 53 -18.40 16.54 19.41
C VAL A 53 -18.12 15.06 19.14
N VAL A 54 -18.83 14.18 19.84
CA VAL A 54 -18.88 12.74 19.56
C VAL A 54 -20.13 12.44 18.73
N ILE A 55 -19.98 11.77 17.60
CA ILE A 55 -21.10 11.27 16.79
C ILE A 55 -21.00 9.74 16.74
N ASP A 56 -21.99 9.06 17.30
CA ASP A 56 -22.08 7.60 17.38
C ASP A 56 -23.26 7.07 16.56
N GLY A 57 -22.98 6.27 15.54
CA GLY A 57 -24.02 5.63 14.72
C GLY A 57 -24.60 4.34 15.26
N GLN A 58 -24.15 3.88 16.43
CA GLN A 58 -24.63 2.64 17.06
C GLN A 58 -24.54 1.41 16.14
N GLY A 59 -23.60 1.42 15.18
CA GLY A 59 -23.32 0.35 14.23
C GLY A 59 -24.27 0.29 13.03
N GLY A 60 -25.28 1.16 12.96
CA GLY A 60 -26.32 1.07 11.93
C GLY A 60 -26.72 2.38 11.25
N ALA A 61 -26.34 3.55 11.80
CA ALA A 61 -26.69 4.82 11.18
C ALA A 61 -25.91 5.05 9.87
N VAL A 62 -26.56 5.71 8.92
CA VAL A 62 -25.98 6.05 7.61
C VAL A 62 -26.06 7.55 7.39
N ILE A 63 -24.94 8.15 6.96
CA ILE A 63 -24.89 9.52 6.43
C ILE A 63 -24.75 9.42 4.91
N ASP A 64 -25.76 9.90 4.19
CA ASP A 64 -25.87 9.74 2.73
C ASP A 64 -25.72 11.10 2.02
N GLY A 65 -24.72 11.23 1.15
CA GLY A 65 -24.47 12.44 0.36
C GLY A 65 -25.30 12.55 -0.91
N ALA A 66 -26.16 11.57 -1.22
CA ALA A 66 -27.04 11.55 -2.39
C ALA A 66 -26.32 11.80 -3.74
N GLY A 67 -25.04 11.45 -3.83
CA GLY A 67 -24.22 11.62 -5.03
C GLY A 67 -23.72 13.05 -5.25
N GLN A 68 -23.69 13.89 -4.22
CA GLN A 68 -23.29 15.30 -4.30
C GLN A 68 -22.20 15.64 -3.29
N GLY A 69 -21.18 16.37 -3.74
CA GLY A 69 -20.19 16.99 -2.87
C GLY A 69 -19.42 16.04 -1.95
N THR A 70 -18.87 16.61 -0.88
CA THR A 70 -18.30 15.85 0.24
C THR A 70 -19.39 15.54 1.25
N VAL A 71 -19.46 14.30 1.75
CA VAL A 71 -20.57 13.87 2.64
C VAL A 71 -20.41 14.39 4.06
N VAL A 72 -19.22 14.21 4.65
CA VAL A 72 -18.89 14.68 6.01
C VAL A 72 -17.63 15.53 5.97
N THR A 73 -17.66 16.71 6.57
CA THR A 73 -16.48 17.55 6.79
C THR A 73 -16.25 17.77 8.28
N ILE A 74 -15.13 17.28 8.81
CA ILE A 74 -14.63 17.61 10.15
C ILE A 74 -13.77 18.87 10.02
N ALA A 75 -14.31 20.01 10.43
CA ALA A 75 -13.64 21.31 10.41
C ALA A 75 -12.98 21.65 11.76
N ALA A 76 -13.49 21.10 12.87
CA ALA A 76 -12.94 21.29 14.21
C ALA A 76 -11.92 20.25 14.65
N ASP A 77 -11.24 20.59 15.74
CA ASP A 77 -10.37 19.69 16.49
C ASP A 77 -11.20 18.86 17.50
N GLY A 78 -10.69 17.68 17.89
CA GLY A 78 -11.27 16.89 18.98
C GLY A 78 -12.62 16.23 18.68
N VAL A 79 -12.99 16.08 17.41
CA VAL A 79 -14.20 15.35 16.98
C VAL A 79 -13.95 13.84 17.04
N THR A 80 -14.95 13.10 17.54
CA THR A 80 -14.98 11.64 17.42
C THR A 80 -16.13 11.20 16.54
N LEU A 81 -15.84 10.46 15.47
CA LEU A 81 -16.82 9.84 14.59
C LEU A 81 -16.71 8.31 14.70
N LYS A 82 -17.80 7.64 15.10
CA LYS A 82 -17.77 6.18 15.34
C LYS A 82 -19.02 5.42 14.90
N ASN A 83 -18.83 4.14 14.60
CA ASN A 83 -19.86 3.12 14.42
C ASN A 83 -20.95 3.48 13.39
N LEU A 84 -20.56 4.01 12.22
CA LEU A 84 -21.53 4.47 11.22
C LEU A 84 -21.06 4.24 9.79
N THR A 85 -21.97 4.40 8.84
CA THR A 85 -21.66 4.37 7.41
C THR A 85 -21.73 5.78 6.81
N ILE A 86 -20.74 6.16 6.01
CA ILE A 86 -20.75 7.33 5.14
C ILE A 86 -20.79 6.82 3.70
N ARG A 87 -21.72 7.33 2.88
CA ARG A 87 -21.80 6.89 1.49
C ARG A 87 -22.27 7.94 0.50
N ASN A 88 -22.08 7.61 -0.77
CA ASN A 88 -22.59 8.34 -1.92
C ASN A 88 -22.08 9.78 -1.99
N SER A 89 -20.75 9.98 -1.92
CA SER A 89 -20.17 11.29 -2.25
C SER A 89 -20.43 11.68 -3.70
N GLY A 90 -20.12 12.92 -4.06
CA GLY A 90 -20.10 13.41 -5.42
C GLY A 90 -19.04 12.74 -6.31
N ARG A 91 -18.79 13.33 -7.48
CA ARG A 91 -17.94 12.76 -8.54
C ARG A 91 -16.99 13.77 -9.17
N LEU A 92 -16.85 14.94 -8.56
CA LEU A 92 -15.98 16.00 -9.04
C LEU A 92 -14.56 15.84 -8.47
N HIS A 93 -13.62 15.49 -9.35
CA HIS A 93 -12.20 15.34 -8.99
C HIS A 93 -11.56 16.67 -8.56
N ASN A 94 -11.92 17.76 -9.23
CA ASN A 94 -11.41 19.10 -8.92
C ASN A 94 -11.90 19.64 -7.56
N ALA A 95 -13.09 19.22 -7.11
CA ALA A 95 -13.64 19.57 -5.80
C ALA A 95 -13.19 18.61 -4.68
N LEU A 96 -12.55 17.49 -5.05
CA LEU A 96 -12.21 16.40 -4.14
C LEU A 96 -13.44 15.93 -3.35
N ASP A 97 -14.48 15.50 -4.07
CA ASP A 97 -15.73 15.01 -3.49
C ASP A 97 -15.48 13.72 -2.66
N ALA A 98 -15.36 13.87 -1.35
CA ALA A 98 -14.96 12.79 -0.45
C ALA A 98 -16.14 12.22 0.35
N GLY A 99 -16.00 10.99 0.84
CA GLY A 99 -16.84 10.50 1.93
C GLY A 99 -16.59 11.35 3.17
N LEU A 100 -15.33 11.45 3.57
CA LEU A 100 -14.90 12.20 4.74
C LEU A 100 -13.79 13.18 4.38
N LYS A 101 -13.95 14.45 4.74
CA LYS A 101 -12.91 15.47 4.68
C LYS A 101 -12.53 15.91 6.09
N VAL A 102 -11.25 15.99 6.39
CA VAL A 102 -10.73 16.35 7.72
C VAL A 102 -9.77 17.53 7.58
N LYS A 103 -10.05 18.59 8.34
CA LYS A 103 -9.23 19.81 8.40
C LYS A 103 -8.69 20.09 9.81
N GLY A 104 -9.36 19.58 10.85
CA GLY A 104 -8.92 19.75 12.23
C GLY A 104 -7.92 18.69 12.68
N ASN A 105 -7.45 18.86 13.91
CA ASN A 105 -6.46 18.04 14.58
C ASN A 105 -7.08 17.20 15.72
N TYR A 106 -6.34 16.19 16.18
CA TYR A 106 -6.73 15.40 17.35
C TYR A 106 -8.10 14.72 17.24
N ASN A 107 -8.55 14.46 16.01
CA ASN A 107 -9.81 13.78 15.74
C ASN A 107 -9.62 12.27 15.78
N VAL A 108 -10.70 11.56 16.12
CA VAL A 108 -10.75 10.10 16.13
C VAL A 108 -11.87 9.64 15.20
N VAL A 109 -11.52 8.90 14.16
CA VAL A 109 -12.47 8.28 13.24
C VAL A 109 -12.27 6.79 13.33
N ARG A 110 -13.26 6.09 13.90
CA ARG A 110 -13.12 4.65 14.13
C ARG A 110 -14.37 3.86 13.85
N ASP A 111 -14.20 2.64 13.40
CA ASP A 111 -15.34 1.74 13.15
C ASP A 111 -16.34 2.39 12.15
N VAL A 112 -15.81 3.16 11.18
CA VAL A 112 -16.60 3.85 10.14
C VAL A 112 -16.44 3.12 8.80
N ARG A 113 -17.57 2.90 8.12
CA ARG A 113 -17.60 2.38 6.76
C ARG A 113 -17.80 3.52 5.76
N ILE A 114 -16.82 3.77 4.91
CA ILE A 114 -16.89 4.75 3.82
C ILE A 114 -17.02 3.99 2.51
N GLU A 115 -18.17 4.09 1.85
CA GLU A 115 -18.43 3.34 0.62
C GLU A 115 -18.98 4.24 -0.49
N ASN A 116 -18.84 3.79 -1.73
CA ASN A 116 -19.33 4.50 -2.91
C ASN A 116 -18.96 5.99 -2.92
N SER A 117 -17.73 6.31 -2.51
CA SER A 117 -17.22 7.68 -2.45
C SER A 117 -16.09 7.85 -3.45
N LEU A 118 -16.03 8.98 -4.16
CA LEU A 118 -14.97 9.21 -5.14
C LEU A 118 -13.61 9.19 -4.43
N PHE A 119 -13.43 10.07 -3.46
CA PHE A 119 -12.34 9.99 -2.47
C PHE A 119 -12.88 9.42 -1.16
N GLY A 120 -12.10 8.59 -0.47
CA GLY A 120 -12.53 8.02 0.81
C GLY A 120 -12.39 9.04 1.94
N ILE A 121 -11.16 9.20 2.43
CA ILE A 121 -10.75 10.18 3.45
C ILE A 121 -9.78 11.17 2.84
N ASP A 122 -10.10 12.46 2.88
CA ASP A 122 -9.23 13.56 2.47
C ASP A 122 -8.81 14.40 3.67
N LEU A 123 -7.53 14.34 4.04
CA LEU A 123 -6.91 15.20 5.05
C LEU A 123 -6.25 16.38 4.36
N SER A 124 -6.60 17.59 4.80
CA SER A 124 -6.00 18.83 4.32
C SER A 124 -5.59 19.68 5.51
N GLN A 125 -4.28 19.74 5.77
CA GLN A 125 -3.69 20.46 6.91
C GLN A 125 -4.18 19.98 8.28
N ALA A 126 -4.39 18.67 8.41
CA ALA A 126 -4.95 18.00 9.58
C ALA A 126 -3.90 17.08 10.23
N SER A 127 -3.53 17.33 11.48
CA SER A 127 -2.44 16.62 12.16
C SER A 127 -2.89 15.93 13.45
N ASN A 128 -2.14 14.92 13.88
CA ASN A 128 -2.37 14.19 15.13
C ASN A 128 -3.75 13.50 15.21
N ASN A 129 -4.30 13.08 14.07
CA ASN A 129 -5.58 12.37 14.01
C ASN A 129 -5.37 10.84 14.05
N VAL A 130 -6.40 10.12 14.48
CA VAL A 130 -6.43 8.65 14.52
C VAL A 130 -7.56 8.13 13.65
N PHE A 131 -7.22 7.30 12.67
CA PHE A 131 -8.14 6.57 11.81
C PHE A 131 -7.97 5.08 12.08
N ARG A 132 -8.92 4.47 12.81
CA ARG A 132 -8.79 3.09 13.27
C ARG A 132 -9.95 2.20 12.85
N ARG A 133 -9.69 0.99 12.35
CA ARG A 133 -10.74 -0.01 12.01
C ARG A 133 -11.82 0.54 11.07
N ASN A 134 -11.42 1.39 10.13
CA ASN A 134 -12.34 1.89 9.12
C ASN A 134 -12.30 0.98 7.89
N TYR A 135 -13.44 0.89 7.21
CA TYR A 135 -13.54 0.28 5.90
C TYR A 135 -13.66 1.38 4.86
N ILE A 136 -12.89 1.31 3.77
CA ILE A 136 -12.91 2.32 2.71
C ILE A 136 -12.98 1.65 1.35
N SER A 137 -14.01 1.96 0.57
CA SER A 137 -14.10 1.60 -0.84
C SER A 137 -14.58 2.74 -1.72
N SER A 138 -14.10 2.76 -2.96
CA SER A 138 -14.47 3.80 -3.93
C SER A 138 -15.77 3.47 -4.67
N LYS A 139 -16.13 4.33 -5.62
CA LYS A 139 -17.22 4.11 -6.57
C LYS A 139 -16.89 2.97 -7.53
N ALA A 140 -17.91 2.28 -8.02
CA ALA A 140 -17.80 1.26 -9.05
C ALA A 140 -17.46 1.88 -10.42
N MET A 141 -16.18 2.17 -10.63
CA MET A 141 -15.62 2.81 -11.83
C MET A 141 -14.32 2.11 -12.25
N PRO A 142 -13.82 2.31 -13.48
CA PRO A 142 -12.45 1.93 -13.84
C PRO A 142 -11.43 2.51 -12.85
N LEU A 143 -10.36 1.76 -12.57
CA LEU A 143 -9.40 2.06 -11.50
C LEU A 143 -8.79 3.46 -11.63
N GLU A 144 -8.45 3.85 -12.86
CA GLU A 144 -7.86 5.12 -13.23
C GLU A 144 -8.78 6.33 -13.01
N LEU A 145 -10.10 6.11 -12.96
CA LEU A 145 -11.12 7.15 -12.74
C LEU A 145 -11.60 7.21 -11.29
N ARG A 146 -11.13 6.33 -10.41
CA ARG A 146 -11.41 6.39 -8.97
C ARG A 146 -10.58 7.49 -8.32
N GLY A 147 -11.10 8.08 -7.25
CA GLY A 147 -10.31 8.95 -6.39
C GLY A 147 -9.47 8.14 -5.40
N ASP A 148 -8.64 8.85 -4.66
CA ASP A 148 -7.76 8.25 -3.65
C ASP A 148 -8.59 7.80 -2.44
N SER A 149 -8.30 6.61 -1.93
CA SER A 149 -8.93 6.06 -0.74
C SER A 149 -8.63 6.89 0.50
N ILE A 150 -7.36 7.21 0.71
CA ILE A 150 -6.87 8.07 1.77
C ILE A 150 -5.89 9.04 1.12
N ARG A 151 -6.17 10.33 1.23
CA ARG A 151 -5.31 11.41 0.75
C ARG A 151 -4.84 12.23 1.95
N VAL A 152 -3.53 12.27 2.18
CA VAL A 152 -2.90 13.00 3.28
C VAL A 152 -2.10 14.15 2.70
N TRP A 153 -2.52 15.40 2.94
CA TRP A 153 -1.88 16.58 2.35
C TRP A 153 -1.51 17.60 3.44
N TYR A 154 -0.22 17.93 3.55
CA TYR A 154 0.35 18.79 4.62
C TYR A 154 -0.15 18.41 6.03
N SER A 155 -0.23 17.11 6.29
CA SER A 155 -0.94 16.55 7.44
C SER A 155 0.00 15.59 8.16
N ASN A 156 0.36 15.92 9.41
CA ASN A 156 1.50 15.29 10.09
C ASN A 156 1.07 14.47 11.31
N ASN A 157 1.90 13.50 11.67
CA ASN A 157 1.75 12.72 12.90
C ASN A 157 0.37 12.03 13.02
N ASN A 158 -0.24 11.63 11.90
CA ASN A 158 -1.50 10.89 11.92
C ASN A 158 -1.25 9.39 12.00
N LEU A 159 -2.15 8.68 12.69
CA LEU A 159 -2.14 7.22 12.78
C LEU A 159 -3.29 6.64 11.97
N PHE A 160 -2.95 5.76 11.03
CA PHE A 160 -3.90 4.94 10.28
C PHE A 160 -3.66 3.48 10.65
N GLU A 161 -4.56 2.92 11.46
CA GLU A 161 -4.39 1.60 12.06
C GLU A 161 -5.57 0.65 11.81
N ASP A 162 -5.29 -0.62 11.54
CA ASP A 162 -6.31 -1.68 11.41
C ASP A 162 -7.40 -1.36 10.36
N ASN A 163 -7.12 -0.49 9.38
CA ASN A 163 -8.10 -0.14 8.35
C ASN A 163 -8.09 -1.18 7.23
N HIS A 164 -9.25 -1.35 6.59
CA HIS A 164 -9.41 -2.14 5.38
C HIS A 164 -9.74 -1.20 4.21
N VAL A 165 -8.82 -1.13 3.25
CA VAL A 165 -8.98 -0.37 2.01
C VAL A 165 -9.06 -1.33 0.84
N GLU A 166 -10.14 -1.27 0.08
CA GLU A 166 -10.27 -2.10 -1.12
C GLU A 166 -10.94 -1.37 -2.27
N HIS A 167 -10.60 -1.78 -3.50
CA HIS A 167 -11.24 -1.29 -4.70
C HIS A 167 -11.24 0.25 -4.79
N ALA A 168 -10.10 0.86 -4.51
CA ALA A 168 -9.88 2.30 -4.62
C ALA A 168 -8.60 2.60 -5.42
N ARG A 169 -8.30 3.87 -5.71
CA ARG A 169 -7.11 4.20 -6.51
C ARG A 169 -5.83 4.10 -5.70
N ASP A 170 -5.54 5.09 -4.87
CA ASP A 170 -4.30 5.15 -4.08
C ASP A 170 -4.61 5.39 -2.60
N ILE A 171 -3.72 4.97 -1.70
CA ILE A 171 -3.42 5.76 -0.49
C ILE A 171 -2.26 6.67 -0.85
N VAL A 172 -2.41 7.98 -0.65
CA VAL A 172 -1.41 8.95 -1.08
C VAL A 172 -1.05 9.92 0.04
N ILE A 173 0.25 10.08 0.30
CA ILE A 173 0.82 10.93 1.36
C ILE A 173 1.71 11.99 0.73
N TRP A 174 1.28 13.25 0.81
CA TRP A 174 1.90 14.43 0.17
C TRP A 174 2.41 15.41 1.21
N TYR A 175 3.67 15.84 1.07
CA TYR A 175 4.25 16.94 1.88
C TYR A 175 4.03 16.78 3.39
N SER A 176 4.11 15.53 3.86
CA SER A 176 3.67 15.13 5.19
C SER A 176 4.74 14.28 5.89
N LYS A 177 4.81 14.37 7.22
CA LYS A 177 5.79 13.67 8.04
C LYS A 177 5.22 13.07 9.31
N GLY A 178 5.90 12.07 9.84
CA GLY A 178 5.58 11.40 11.11
C GLY A 178 4.29 10.58 11.06
N ASN A 179 3.71 10.33 9.88
CA ASN A 179 2.51 9.52 9.78
C ASN A 179 2.88 8.04 9.85
N VAL A 180 1.99 7.26 10.46
CA VAL A 180 2.15 5.82 10.65
C VAL A 180 0.98 5.09 10.01
N MET A 181 1.28 4.23 9.04
CA MET A 181 0.36 3.26 8.44
C MET A 181 0.66 1.90 9.06
N ARG A 182 -0.19 1.46 10.01
CA ARG A 182 0.04 0.24 10.80
C ARG A 182 -1.07 -0.80 10.64
N ALA A 183 -0.72 -2.06 10.44
CA ALA A 183 -1.66 -3.19 10.50
C ALA A 183 -2.89 -3.05 9.57
N ASN A 184 -2.76 -2.32 8.46
CA ASN A 184 -3.85 -2.15 7.51
C ASN A 184 -3.85 -3.29 6.48
N ARG A 185 -5.04 -3.61 5.96
CA ARG A 185 -5.24 -4.47 4.80
C ARG A 185 -5.60 -3.60 3.60
N ILE A 186 -4.77 -3.60 2.57
CA ILE A 186 -4.90 -2.72 1.39
C ILE A 186 -4.89 -3.59 0.13
N GLN A 187 -6.00 -3.62 -0.60
CA GLN A 187 -6.19 -4.58 -1.68
C GLN A 187 -6.82 -3.98 -2.93
N HIS A 188 -6.51 -4.56 -4.09
CA HIS A 188 -7.19 -4.28 -5.37
C HIS A 188 -7.19 -2.78 -5.76
N GLY A 189 -6.09 -2.09 -5.45
CA GLY A 189 -5.87 -0.70 -5.81
C GLY A 189 -4.81 -0.50 -6.88
N ARG A 190 -4.50 0.76 -7.17
CA ARG A 190 -3.39 1.13 -8.06
C ARG A 190 -2.10 1.18 -7.26
N TYR A 191 -1.94 2.18 -6.39
CA TYR A 191 -0.85 2.20 -5.41
C TYR A 191 -1.42 1.81 -4.05
N GLY A 192 -0.89 0.76 -3.43
CA GLY A 192 -1.24 0.42 -2.06
C GLY A 192 -0.96 1.59 -1.13
N ILE A 193 0.29 2.07 -1.13
CA ILE A 193 0.70 3.33 -0.46
C ILE A 193 1.67 4.09 -1.36
N HIS A 194 1.41 5.38 -1.58
CA HIS A 194 2.22 6.25 -2.43
C HIS A 194 2.66 7.49 -1.65
N PHE A 195 3.97 7.69 -1.54
CA PHE A 195 4.58 8.88 -0.96
C PHE A 195 5.06 9.83 -2.04
N MET A 196 4.73 11.11 -1.87
CA MET A 196 5.17 12.20 -2.76
C MET A 196 5.69 13.36 -1.92
N TYR A 197 7.00 13.63 -1.99
CA TYR A 197 7.62 14.72 -1.21
C TYR A 197 7.36 14.61 0.30
N ALA A 198 7.30 13.40 0.83
CA ALA A 198 6.95 13.10 2.22
C ALA A 198 8.14 12.46 2.93
N ASN A 199 8.36 12.79 4.20
CA ASN A 199 9.58 12.37 4.91
C ASN A 199 9.28 11.80 6.29
N ALA A 200 10.11 10.90 6.80
CA ALA A 200 9.99 10.37 8.17
C ALA A 200 8.60 9.79 8.47
N ASN A 201 8.08 8.92 7.58
CA ASN A 201 6.83 8.20 7.77
C ASN A 201 7.11 6.70 7.87
N GLU A 202 6.19 5.96 8.49
CA GLU A 202 6.34 4.54 8.74
C GLU A 202 5.20 3.72 8.10
N VAL A 203 5.56 2.60 7.49
CA VAL A 203 4.66 1.57 6.97
C VAL A 203 4.99 0.27 7.68
N VAL A 204 4.13 -0.14 8.62
CA VAL A 204 4.44 -1.22 9.57
C VAL A 204 3.37 -2.29 9.60
N GLY A 205 3.73 -3.56 9.39
CA GLY A 205 2.82 -4.68 9.66
C GLY A 205 1.59 -4.74 8.75
N ASN A 206 1.61 -4.11 7.58
CA ASN A 206 0.47 -4.06 6.66
C ASN A 206 0.46 -5.26 5.72
N GLU A 207 -0.73 -5.67 5.28
CA GLU A 207 -0.92 -6.54 4.13
C GLU A 207 -1.34 -5.69 2.93
N ILE A 208 -0.47 -5.63 1.93
CA ILE A 208 -0.70 -4.90 0.68
C ILE A 208 -0.70 -5.93 -0.44
N SER A 209 -1.87 -6.22 -1.00
CA SER A 209 -2.01 -7.32 -1.96
C SER A 209 -2.82 -6.96 -3.20
N ASP A 210 -2.42 -7.51 -4.34
CA ASP A 210 -3.18 -7.39 -5.59
C ASP A 210 -3.44 -5.92 -6.01
N CYS A 211 -2.57 -5.01 -5.55
CA CYS A 211 -2.46 -3.66 -6.06
C CYS A 211 -1.53 -3.68 -7.29
N VAL A 212 -1.66 -2.71 -8.20
CA VAL A 212 -0.70 -2.57 -9.31
C VAL A 212 0.71 -2.32 -8.77
N VAL A 213 0.83 -1.52 -7.72
CA VAL A 213 2.07 -1.27 -6.98
C VAL A 213 1.79 -1.39 -5.49
N GLY A 214 2.66 -2.08 -4.74
CA GLY A 214 2.55 -2.21 -3.30
C GLY A 214 2.78 -0.89 -2.57
N VAL A 215 4.06 -0.50 -2.44
CA VAL A 215 4.48 0.79 -1.89
C VAL A 215 5.35 1.52 -2.90
N PHE A 216 5.12 2.82 -3.10
CA PHE A 216 5.97 3.65 -3.96
C PHE A 216 6.45 4.89 -3.21
N LEU A 217 7.77 5.09 -3.20
CA LEU A 217 8.46 6.22 -2.60
C LEU A 217 8.93 7.15 -3.71
N MET A 218 8.34 8.35 -3.80
CA MET A 218 8.68 9.33 -4.83
C MET A 218 9.06 10.66 -4.18
N TYR A 219 10.33 11.05 -4.32
CA TYR A 219 10.90 12.22 -3.66
C TYR A 219 10.72 12.18 -2.13
N ALA A 220 10.73 10.99 -1.55
CA ALA A 220 10.43 10.76 -0.15
C ALA A 220 11.70 10.33 0.59
N ASN A 221 11.96 10.82 1.80
CA ASN A 221 13.19 10.48 2.51
C ASN A 221 12.91 9.96 3.92
N ASP A 222 13.85 9.18 4.45
CA ASP A 222 13.77 8.65 5.81
C ASP A 222 12.49 7.84 6.05
N ILE A 223 12.04 7.08 5.04
CA ILE A 223 10.84 6.24 5.12
C ILE A 223 11.22 4.87 5.65
N THR A 224 10.51 4.40 6.66
CA THR A 224 10.68 3.04 7.19
C THR A 224 9.53 2.15 6.71
N ILE A 225 9.87 1.05 6.03
CA ILE A 225 8.92 0.02 5.61
C ILE A 225 9.36 -1.28 6.30
N ARG A 226 8.56 -1.73 7.27
CA ARG A 226 8.91 -2.94 8.04
C ARG A 226 7.77 -3.88 8.37
N ASP A 227 8.09 -5.15 8.49
CA ASP A 227 7.14 -6.20 8.89
C ASP A 227 5.92 -6.33 7.94
N ASN A 228 6.00 -5.85 6.70
CA ASN A 228 4.86 -5.85 5.77
C ASN A 228 4.82 -7.11 4.89
N GLN A 229 3.63 -7.47 4.46
CA GLN A 229 3.41 -8.42 3.38
C GLN A 229 3.01 -7.66 2.11
N ILE A 230 3.87 -7.70 1.09
CA ILE A 230 3.69 -7.00 -0.18
C ILE A 230 3.60 -8.04 -1.29
N LEU A 231 2.35 -8.30 -1.71
CA LEU A 231 1.99 -9.53 -2.40
C LEU A 231 1.37 -9.24 -3.77
N ARG A 232 1.85 -9.95 -4.80
CA ARG A 232 1.17 -10.08 -6.11
C ARG A 232 0.90 -8.74 -6.81
N ALA A 233 1.87 -7.83 -6.80
CA ALA A 233 1.85 -6.65 -7.67
C ALA A 233 2.15 -7.04 -9.12
N TRP A 234 1.10 -7.27 -9.90
CA TRP A 234 1.17 -7.78 -11.28
C TRP A 234 0.95 -6.71 -12.34
N GLY A 235 1.26 -7.08 -13.59
CA GLY A 235 1.11 -6.21 -14.76
C GLY A 235 2.38 -5.47 -15.13
N ALA A 236 2.32 -4.67 -16.20
CA ALA A 236 3.49 -4.00 -16.77
C ALA A 236 4.17 -2.99 -15.82
N ALA A 237 3.41 -2.42 -14.88
CA ALA A 237 3.90 -1.54 -13.83
C ALA A 237 3.98 -2.24 -12.46
N GLY A 238 3.91 -3.58 -12.44
CA GLY A 238 3.86 -4.39 -11.22
C GLY A 238 5.14 -4.25 -10.38
N MET A 239 5.04 -3.60 -9.23
CA MET A 239 6.17 -3.39 -8.31
C MET A 239 5.75 -3.64 -6.87
N GLY A 240 6.54 -4.40 -6.11
CA GLY A 240 6.34 -4.56 -4.67
C GLY A 240 6.66 -3.25 -3.96
N VAL A 241 7.94 -2.87 -3.96
CA VAL A 241 8.43 -1.59 -3.43
C VAL A 241 9.14 -0.82 -4.53
N GLY A 242 8.65 0.36 -4.87
CA GLY A 242 9.24 1.22 -5.88
C GLY A 242 9.84 2.50 -5.29
N PHE A 243 10.92 2.96 -5.88
CA PHE A 243 11.66 4.14 -5.46
C PHE A 243 11.88 5.08 -6.64
N LYS A 244 11.87 6.38 -6.32
CA LYS A 244 12.34 7.45 -7.19
C LYS A 244 12.88 8.60 -6.37
N GLU A 245 14.16 8.90 -6.55
CA GLU A 245 14.87 9.99 -5.86
C GLU A 245 14.58 10.00 -4.34
N THR A 246 14.71 8.84 -3.72
CA THR A 246 14.39 8.58 -2.30
C THR A 246 15.64 8.15 -1.56
N SER A 247 15.94 8.80 -0.43
CA SER A 247 17.18 8.60 0.33
C SER A 247 16.91 8.34 1.81
N GLY A 248 17.79 7.60 2.49
CA GLY A 248 17.63 7.30 3.93
C GLY A 248 16.51 6.30 4.21
N ALA A 249 16.01 5.57 3.21
CA ALA A 249 14.95 4.60 3.42
C ALA A 249 15.48 3.36 4.13
N VAL A 250 14.65 2.78 4.99
CA VAL A 250 14.92 1.51 5.68
C VAL A 250 13.83 0.53 5.33
N ILE A 251 14.20 -0.53 4.62
CA ILE A 251 13.31 -1.61 4.17
C ILE A 251 13.72 -2.88 4.88
N GLU A 252 12.97 -3.27 5.91
CA GLU A 252 13.37 -4.38 6.76
C GLU A 252 12.28 -5.39 7.10
N ASP A 253 12.62 -6.67 7.22
CA ASP A 253 11.68 -7.69 7.70
C ASP A 253 10.37 -7.75 6.88
N ASN A 254 10.42 -7.39 5.59
CA ASN A 254 9.25 -7.47 4.70
C ASN A 254 9.21 -8.77 3.90
N LEU A 255 8.01 -9.29 3.71
CA LEU A 255 7.72 -10.36 2.76
C LEU A 255 7.32 -9.73 1.42
N ILE A 256 8.22 -9.75 0.44
CA ILE A 256 8.03 -9.19 -0.90
C ILE A 256 7.88 -10.35 -1.88
N LEU A 257 6.63 -10.76 -2.10
CA LEU A 257 6.33 -12.05 -2.71
C LEU A 257 5.44 -11.98 -3.96
N GLY A 258 5.88 -12.65 -5.02
CA GLY A 258 5.05 -12.88 -6.21
C GLY A 258 4.78 -11.64 -7.05
N ASN A 259 5.62 -10.60 -6.96
CA ASN A 259 5.47 -9.35 -7.71
C ASN A 259 6.15 -9.46 -9.09
N ALA A 260 5.72 -8.65 -10.07
CA ALA A 260 6.43 -8.60 -11.35
C ALA A 260 7.87 -8.09 -11.17
N ILE A 261 8.04 -7.07 -10.32
CA ILE A 261 9.32 -6.62 -9.77
C ILE A 261 9.17 -6.55 -8.25
N GLY A 262 10.06 -7.17 -7.48
CA GLY A 262 10.05 -7.11 -6.01
C GLY A 262 10.39 -5.71 -5.54
N ILE A 263 11.62 -5.26 -5.80
CA ILE A 263 12.12 -3.92 -5.49
C ILE A 263 12.56 -3.23 -6.79
N TYR A 264 12.08 -2.01 -7.00
CA TYR A 264 12.42 -1.18 -8.16
C TYR A 264 13.09 0.13 -7.71
N LEU A 265 14.25 0.44 -8.28
CA LEU A 265 15.07 1.61 -7.93
C LEU A 265 15.31 2.52 -9.15
N ASP A 266 14.63 3.67 -9.20
CA ASP A 266 14.95 4.82 -10.06
C ASP A 266 15.84 5.78 -9.24
N PRO A 267 16.92 6.40 -9.79
CA PRO A 267 18.08 6.91 -9.05
C PRO A 267 17.79 7.28 -7.61
N SER A 268 18.15 6.36 -6.71
CA SER A 268 17.89 6.40 -5.28
C SER A 268 19.04 5.66 -4.59
N PRO A 269 19.71 6.25 -3.58
CA PRO A 269 19.48 7.56 -2.99
C PRO A 269 19.76 8.76 -3.92
N TRP A 270 19.09 9.88 -3.68
CA TRP A 270 19.37 11.16 -4.36
C TRP A 270 20.29 12.06 -3.53
N ASP A 271 20.15 12.01 -2.20
CA ASP A 271 21.05 12.68 -1.26
C ASP A 271 22.35 11.85 -1.13
N PRO A 272 23.52 12.38 -1.53
CA PRO A 272 24.78 11.64 -1.53
C PRO A 272 25.30 11.29 -0.12
N ASP A 273 24.79 11.97 0.92
CA ASP A 273 25.18 11.72 2.31
C ASP A 273 24.29 10.66 2.99
N LYS A 274 23.29 10.14 2.27
CA LYS A 274 22.35 9.14 2.78
C LYS A 274 22.34 7.90 1.91
N THR A 275 22.30 6.77 2.58
CA THR A 275 22.15 5.45 1.97
C THR A 275 20.73 4.96 2.10
N ASN A 276 20.35 3.96 1.31
CA ASN A 276 19.13 3.18 1.54
C ASN A 276 19.52 1.79 2.03
N GLU A 277 18.84 1.33 3.07
CA GLU A 277 19.13 0.07 3.75
C GLU A 277 18.02 -0.95 3.46
N PHE A 278 18.41 -2.14 3.02
CA PHE A 278 17.53 -3.25 2.71
C PHE A 278 18.01 -4.47 3.49
N HIS A 279 17.32 -4.86 4.55
CA HIS A 279 17.78 -5.97 5.37
C HIS A 279 16.73 -6.90 5.91
N ARG A 280 17.08 -8.20 6.02
CA ARG A 280 16.17 -9.24 6.54
C ARG A 280 14.84 -9.31 5.78
N ASN A 281 14.82 -9.00 4.49
CA ASN A 281 13.63 -9.14 3.65
C ASN A 281 13.59 -10.53 3.03
N GLU A 282 12.38 -11.09 2.89
CA GLU A 282 12.13 -12.28 2.08
C GLU A 282 11.66 -11.81 0.70
N ILE A 283 12.58 -11.82 -0.27
CA ILE A 283 12.33 -11.39 -1.64
C ILE A 283 12.18 -12.64 -2.50
N ALA A 284 10.94 -13.11 -2.62
CA ALA A 284 10.67 -14.44 -3.16
C ALA A 284 9.63 -14.49 -4.28
N TYR A 285 9.83 -15.42 -5.23
CA TYR A 285 8.90 -15.70 -6.33
C TYR A 285 8.55 -14.49 -7.20
N ASN A 286 9.40 -13.46 -7.24
CA ASN A 286 9.18 -12.30 -8.08
C ASN A 286 9.67 -12.56 -9.51
N GLY A 287 9.10 -11.87 -10.49
CA GLY A 287 9.62 -11.89 -11.87
C GLY A 287 11.06 -11.36 -11.92
N ILE A 288 11.33 -10.29 -11.18
CA ILE A 288 12.66 -9.78 -10.90
C ILE A 288 12.72 -9.44 -9.40
N GLY A 289 13.73 -9.92 -8.68
CA GLY A 289 13.92 -9.62 -7.25
C GLY A 289 14.19 -8.13 -7.05
N VAL A 290 15.30 -7.63 -7.60
CA VAL A 290 15.68 -6.21 -7.59
C VAL A 290 15.95 -5.72 -9.01
N GLN A 291 15.31 -4.61 -9.39
CA GLN A 291 15.56 -3.93 -10.66
C GLN A 291 16.01 -2.49 -10.44
N PHE A 292 17.17 -2.14 -10.98
CA PHE A 292 17.63 -0.76 -11.09
C PHE A 292 17.27 -0.18 -12.46
N HIS A 293 16.78 1.06 -12.47
CA HIS A 293 16.46 1.80 -13.69
C HIS A 293 17.73 2.16 -14.49
N THR A 294 18.84 2.35 -13.79
CA THR A 294 20.16 2.65 -14.35
C THR A 294 21.20 2.22 -13.32
N GLU A 295 22.48 2.10 -13.72
CA GLU A 295 23.56 1.97 -12.75
C GLU A 295 23.53 3.16 -11.77
N TRP A 296 23.57 2.83 -10.48
CA TRP A 296 23.54 3.80 -9.38
C TRP A 296 24.40 3.30 -8.21
N GLN A 297 24.39 4.01 -7.08
CA GLN A 297 25.13 3.64 -5.87
C GLN A 297 24.40 4.12 -4.61
N GLY A 298 24.77 3.56 -3.46
CA GLY A 298 24.30 4.00 -2.14
C GLY A 298 23.15 3.16 -1.57
N ASN A 299 22.92 1.97 -2.12
CA ASN A 299 21.99 0.99 -1.58
C ASN A 299 22.76 -0.17 -0.96
N HIS A 300 22.34 -0.60 0.23
CA HIS A 300 22.95 -1.69 0.99
C HIS A 300 21.94 -2.81 1.17
N PHE A 301 22.26 -3.97 0.62
CA PHE A 301 21.46 -5.19 0.72
C PHE A 301 22.18 -6.15 1.68
N GLY A 302 21.66 -6.23 2.90
CA GLY A 302 22.22 -7.03 4.00
C GLY A 302 21.26 -8.11 4.49
N ASP A 303 21.72 -9.33 4.76
CA ASP A 303 20.90 -10.35 5.44
C ASP A 303 19.54 -10.67 4.79
N ASN A 304 19.39 -10.52 3.47
CA ASN A 304 18.13 -10.80 2.78
C ASN A 304 18.10 -12.24 2.25
N ASN A 305 16.89 -12.80 2.10
CA ASN A 305 16.67 -14.04 1.36
C ASN A 305 16.18 -13.71 -0.05
N PHE A 306 16.97 -14.07 -1.06
CA PHE A 306 16.60 -14.04 -2.47
C PHE A 306 16.24 -15.45 -2.94
N ARG A 307 14.94 -15.74 -3.08
CA ARG A 307 14.48 -17.09 -3.38
C ARG A 307 13.55 -17.18 -4.57
N SER A 308 13.87 -18.03 -5.53
CA SER A 308 13.00 -18.43 -6.62
C SER A 308 12.46 -17.23 -7.41
N ASN A 309 13.20 -16.12 -7.40
CA ASN A 309 12.95 -15.02 -8.31
C ASN A 309 13.40 -15.48 -9.69
N PHE A 310 12.64 -15.12 -10.72
CA PHE A 310 12.99 -15.54 -12.06
C PHE A 310 14.26 -14.85 -12.57
N THR A 311 14.46 -13.59 -12.20
CA THR A 311 15.76 -12.90 -12.19
C THR A 311 16.05 -12.42 -10.77
N GLN A 312 17.23 -12.69 -10.21
CA GLN A 312 17.60 -12.11 -8.91
C GLN A 312 17.78 -10.60 -9.00
N VAL A 313 18.70 -10.14 -9.86
CA VAL A 313 19.02 -8.71 -10.04
C VAL A 313 19.08 -8.34 -11.53
N SER A 314 18.60 -7.14 -11.86
CA SER A 314 18.62 -6.56 -13.20
C SER A 314 18.95 -5.07 -13.15
N VAL A 315 19.70 -4.57 -14.13
CA VAL A 315 19.97 -3.13 -14.31
C VAL A 315 19.64 -2.77 -15.75
N ARG A 316 18.81 -1.75 -15.99
CA ARG A 316 18.49 -1.32 -17.36
C ARG A 316 19.64 -0.47 -17.94
N GLY A 317 19.65 -0.33 -19.26
CA GLY A 317 20.59 0.57 -19.95
C GLY A 317 22.04 0.08 -19.95
N ARG A 318 22.28 -1.24 -19.83
CA ARG A 318 23.62 -1.87 -19.79
C ARG A 318 24.50 -1.39 -18.62
N GLY A 319 23.88 -1.00 -17.52
CA GLY A 319 24.60 -0.70 -16.27
C GLY A 319 24.91 -1.95 -15.45
N THR A 320 25.68 -1.77 -14.37
CA THR A 320 25.95 -2.80 -13.37
C THR A 320 25.37 -2.42 -12.00
N ALA A 321 25.34 -3.37 -11.06
CA ALA A 321 25.02 -3.12 -9.65
C ALA A 321 26.25 -3.35 -8.75
N LEU A 322 27.46 -3.18 -9.32
CA LEU A 322 28.74 -3.36 -8.63
C LEU A 322 29.08 -2.23 -7.65
N LYS A 323 28.40 -1.09 -7.78
CA LYS A 323 28.55 0.06 -6.88
C LYS A 323 27.61 0.00 -5.68
N GLU A 324 26.74 -1.01 -5.64
CA GLU A 324 25.87 -1.29 -4.50
C GLU A 324 26.56 -2.25 -3.53
N SER A 325 26.15 -2.22 -2.27
CA SER A 325 26.70 -3.10 -1.23
C SER A 325 25.84 -4.35 -1.08
N TRP A 326 26.48 -5.51 -1.10
CA TRP A 326 25.85 -6.83 -0.93
C TRP A 326 26.60 -7.59 0.16
N GLU A 327 25.92 -7.95 1.25
CA GLU A 327 26.56 -8.60 2.41
C GLU A 327 25.61 -9.57 3.13
N GLY A 328 26.08 -10.77 3.44
CA GLY A 328 25.35 -11.74 4.24
C GLY A 328 24.01 -12.17 3.65
N ASN A 329 23.77 -12.02 2.34
CA ASN A 329 22.51 -12.42 1.73
C ASN A 329 22.51 -13.91 1.41
N HIS A 330 21.34 -14.52 1.53
CA HIS A 330 21.10 -15.86 1.03
C HIS A 330 20.57 -15.80 -0.41
N TRP A 331 21.24 -16.52 -1.31
CA TRP A 331 20.83 -16.69 -2.70
C TRP A 331 20.52 -18.16 -2.96
N ASP A 332 19.29 -18.48 -3.33
CA ASP A 332 18.89 -19.87 -3.53
C ASP A 332 19.55 -20.56 -4.74
N ASP A 333 20.15 -19.77 -5.62
CA ASP A 333 20.96 -20.21 -6.76
C ASP A 333 22.48 -20.17 -6.52
N TYR A 334 22.93 -19.86 -5.29
CA TYR A 334 24.34 -19.99 -4.92
C TYR A 334 24.76 -21.46 -4.88
N ALA A 335 25.83 -21.78 -5.62
CA ALA A 335 26.36 -23.14 -5.77
C ALA A 335 27.82 -23.26 -5.28
N GLY A 336 28.28 -22.32 -4.45
CA GLY A 336 29.60 -22.39 -3.83
C GLY A 336 29.65 -23.35 -2.64
N PHE A 337 30.81 -23.39 -1.99
CA PHE A 337 31.09 -24.28 -0.87
C PHE A 337 31.46 -23.47 0.37
N ASP A 338 31.17 -24.07 1.53
CA ASP A 338 31.59 -23.62 2.86
C ASP A 338 32.45 -24.75 3.45
N HIS A 339 33.77 -24.64 3.26
CA HIS A 339 34.74 -25.67 3.65
C HIS A 339 35.10 -25.61 5.13
N ASP A 340 35.04 -24.44 5.75
CA ASP A 340 35.34 -24.25 7.17
C ASP A 340 34.11 -24.35 8.09
N ALA A 341 32.92 -24.48 7.49
CA ALA A 341 31.63 -24.70 8.13
C ALA A 341 31.19 -23.53 9.01
N ASP A 342 31.51 -22.29 8.61
CA ASP A 342 31.12 -21.08 9.34
C ASP A 342 29.74 -20.52 8.93
N GLY A 343 29.10 -21.10 7.92
CA GLY A 343 27.79 -20.72 7.38
C GLY A 343 27.85 -19.71 6.23
N THR A 344 29.04 -19.23 5.89
CA THR A 344 29.34 -18.32 4.78
C THR A 344 30.02 -19.06 3.65
N GLY A 345 29.70 -18.70 2.40
CA GLY A 345 30.37 -19.27 1.24
C GLY A 345 31.81 -18.79 1.07
N ASP A 346 32.75 -19.71 0.82
CA ASP A 346 34.17 -19.41 0.55
C ASP A 346 34.41 -18.77 -0.82
N THR A 347 33.45 -18.91 -1.73
CA THR A 347 33.52 -18.34 -3.08
C THR A 347 32.52 -17.21 -3.25
N PRO A 348 32.89 -16.11 -3.92
CA PRO A 348 31.94 -15.03 -4.17
C PRO A 348 30.70 -15.51 -4.95
N TYR A 349 29.54 -14.95 -4.64
CA TYR A 349 28.38 -15.04 -5.51
C TYR A 349 28.48 -13.97 -6.59
N GLU A 350 28.41 -14.38 -7.85
CA GLU A 350 28.58 -13.49 -9.01
C GLU A 350 27.43 -13.68 -10.01
N ILE A 351 26.78 -12.58 -10.36
CA ILE A 351 25.82 -12.54 -11.47
C ILE A 351 26.51 -11.89 -12.66
N TYR A 352 26.47 -12.55 -13.80
CA TYR A 352 26.98 -12.01 -15.06
C TYR A 352 25.84 -11.63 -16.01
N ASN A 353 26.01 -10.49 -16.70
CA ASN A 353 25.24 -10.10 -17.87
C ASN A 353 25.96 -10.59 -19.12
N TYR A 354 25.35 -11.56 -19.80
CA TYR A 354 25.76 -11.96 -21.14
C TYR A 354 25.21 -10.96 -22.16
N ALA A 355 25.93 -10.73 -23.25
CA ALA A 355 25.60 -9.67 -24.22
C ALA A 355 24.24 -9.85 -24.90
N ASP A 356 23.68 -11.07 -24.86
CA ASP A 356 22.40 -11.40 -25.50
C ASP A 356 21.27 -11.65 -24.50
N ARG A 357 21.21 -10.87 -23.39
CA ARG A 357 19.97 -10.74 -22.59
C ARG A 357 18.88 -10.00 -23.37
N LEU A 358 18.44 -10.62 -24.46
CA LEU A 358 17.42 -10.17 -25.40
C LEU A 358 16.16 -9.68 -24.68
N TRP A 359 15.75 -10.28 -23.56
CA TRP A 359 14.54 -9.84 -22.86
C TRP A 359 14.70 -8.53 -22.07
N MET A 360 15.93 -8.15 -21.69
CA MET A 360 16.19 -6.87 -21.02
C MET A 360 16.12 -5.71 -22.03
N ASP A 361 16.64 -5.93 -23.24
CA ASP A 361 16.65 -4.94 -24.33
C ASP A 361 15.38 -5.02 -25.21
N LEU A 362 14.75 -6.19 -25.33
CA LEU A 362 13.52 -6.47 -26.08
C LEU A 362 12.48 -7.15 -25.15
N PRO A 363 11.67 -6.37 -24.41
CA PRO A 363 10.66 -6.92 -23.49
C PRO A 363 9.75 -8.03 -24.08
N PRO A 364 9.32 -8.00 -25.37
CA PRO A 364 8.55 -9.09 -25.96
C PRO A 364 9.28 -10.44 -26.00
N ALA A 365 10.62 -10.45 -26.03
CA ALA A 365 11.40 -11.69 -26.02
C ALA A 365 11.26 -12.46 -24.68
N ALA A 366 10.80 -11.79 -23.61
CA ALA A 366 10.48 -12.44 -22.34
C ALA A 366 9.43 -13.56 -22.49
N PHE A 367 8.61 -13.55 -23.55
CA PHE A 367 7.69 -14.64 -23.87
C PHE A 367 8.39 -16.00 -24.03
N PHE A 368 9.62 -16.02 -24.56
CA PHE A 368 10.38 -17.26 -24.77
C PHE A 368 11.14 -17.72 -23.52
N ARG A 369 11.06 -16.97 -22.42
CA ARG A 369 11.85 -17.20 -21.21
C ARG A 369 11.30 -18.43 -20.48
N GLY A 370 12.18 -19.40 -20.21
CA GLY A 370 11.82 -20.75 -19.74
C GLY A 370 11.53 -21.75 -20.87
N GLY A 371 11.54 -21.33 -22.14
CA GLY A 371 11.54 -22.23 -23.28
C GLY A 371 12.92 -22.82 -23.55
N PHE A 372 12.96 -23.99 -24.18
CA PHE A 372 14.20 -24.70 -24.50
C PHE A 372 15.20 -23.85 -25.31
N ALA A 373 14.71 -22.98 -26.20
CA ALA A 373 15.57 -22.15 -27.05
C ALA A 373 16.45 -21.19 -26.25
N LEU A 374 15.88 -20.45 -25.28
CA LEU A 374 16.66 -19.53 -24.45
C LEU A 374 17.52 -20.27 -23.42
N ALA A 375 17.06 -21.41 -22.89
CA ALA A 375 17.86 -22.24 -22.00
C ALA A 375 19.10 -22.81 -22.70
N ALA A 376 18.96 -23.26 -23.96
CA ALA A 376 20.07 -23.72 -24.77
C ALA A 376 21.05 -22.59 -25.11
N LEU A 377 20.53 -21.39 -25.40
CA LEU A 377 21.37 -20.20 -25.64
C LEU A 377 22.17 -19.82 -24.37
N ASP A 378 21.53 -19.73 -23.21
CA ASP A 378 22.19 -19.43 -21.92
C ASP A 378 23.28 -20.46 -21.58
N PHE A 379 23.01 -21.76 -21.82
CA PHE A 379 24.01 -22.81 -21.63
C PHE A 379 25.23 -22.64 -22.56
N VAL A 380 25.00 -22.36 -23.85
CA VAL A 380 26.09 -22.15 -24.81
C VAL A 380 26.90 -20.91 -24.44
N GLU A 381 26.26 -19.82 -24.02
CA GLU A 381 26.97 -18.60 -23.60
C GLU A 381 27.80 -18.79 -22.33
N ARG A 382 27.32 -19.60 -21.38
CA ARG A 382 28.12 -19.98 -20.19
C ARG A 382 29.32 -20.85 -20.54
N LEU A 383 29.18 -21.74 -21.52
CA LEU A 383 30.22 -22.68 -21.93
C LEU A 383 31.27 -22.03 -22.85
N ALA A 384 30.81 -21.20 -23.78
CA ALA A 384 31.62 -20.56 -24.82
C ALA A 384 31.01 -19.18 -25.16
N PRO A 385 31.25 -18.16 -24.33
CA PRO A 385 30.68 -16.83 -24.54
C PRO A 385 31.17 -16.22 -25.85
N PHE A 386 30.23 -15.79 -26.70
CA PHE A 386 30.55 -15.10 -27.98
C PHE A 386 31.13 -13.69 -27.77
N THR A 387 30.89 -13.12 -26.59
CA THR A 387 31.38 -11.83 -26.11
C THR A 387 31.69 -11.96 -24.62
N GLU A 388 32.71 -11.28 -24.12
CA GLU A 388 33.04 -11.27 -22.69
C GLU A 388 31.82 -10.77 -21.87
N PRO A 389 31.29 -11.57 -20.93
CA PRO A 389 30.16 -11.15 -20.12
C PRO A 389 30.56 -10.09 -19.11
N GLU A 390 29.69 -9.11 -18.89
CA GLU A 390 29.92 -8.07 -17.90
C GLU A 390 29.45 -8.54 -16.52
N LEU A 391 30.27 -8.34 -15.49
CA LEU A 391 29.88 -8.67 -14.12
C LEU A 391 28.81 -7.68 -13.64
N LEU A 392 27.66 -8.19 -13.20
CA LEU A 392 26.50 -7.40 -12.77
C LEU A 392 26.48 -7.19 -11.26
N VAL A 393 26.62 -8.27 -10.48
CA VAL A 393 26.62 -8.29 -9.01
C VAL A 393 27.78 -9.15 -8.55
N ARG A 394 28.40 -8.75 -7.44
CA ARG A 394 29.36 -9.58 -6.73
C ARG A 394 29.20 -9.40 -5.22
N GLU A 395 29.00 -10.50 -4.52
CA GLU A 395 29.00 -10.58 -3.06
C GLU A 395 30.12 -11.53 -2.61
N GLN A 396 30.96 -11.11 -1.67
CA GLN A 396 32.13 -11.92 -1.27
C GLN A 396 31.75 -13.07 -0.34
N GLY A 397 30.83 -12.83 0.60
CA GLY A 397 30.43 -13.80 1.62
C GLY A 397 28.92 -13.98 1.67
N PRO A 398 28.32 -14.64 0.66
CA PRO A 398 26.91 -15.01 0.70
C PRO A 398 26.69 -16.08 1.79
N VAL A 399 25.54 -16.09 2.46
CA VAL A 399 25.24 -17.14 3.44
C VAL A 399 24.66 -18.39 2.78
N ILE A 400 25.12 -19.56 3.23
CA ILE A 400 24.77 -20.86 2.63
C ILE A 400 23.30 -21.21 2.86
N HIS A 401 22.81 -20.93 4.06
CA HIS A 401 21.47 -21.30 4.47
C HIS A 401 20.55 -20.09 4.50
N ARG A 402 19.28 -20.36 4.20
CA ARG A 402 18.21 -19.40 4.36
C ARG A 402 18.24 -18.78 5.75
N ILE A 403 18.17 -17.46 5.81
CA ILE A 403 18.22 -16.69 7.04
C ILE A 403 16.85 -16.73 7.70
N GLU A 404 16.83 -17.05 9.00
CA GLU A 404 15.61 -17.12 9.79
C GLU A 404 15.25 -15.76 10.40
N HIS A 405 14.41 -15.00 9.72
CA HIS A 405 13.85 -13.72 10.18
C HIS A 405 12.31 -13.71 10.13
N ALA A 406 11.67 -12.63 10.57
CA ALA A 406 10.20 -12.58 10.72
C ALA A 406 9.46 -12.82 9.40
N ALA A 407 9.90 -12.16 8.31
CA ALA A 407 9.33 -12.34 6.98
C ALA A 407 9.49 -13.76 6.43
N ALA A 408 10.63 -14.42 6.68
CA ALA A 408 10.87 -15.80 6.25
C ALA A 408 9.85 -16.78 6.87
N ARG A 409 9.54 -16.57 8.16
CA ARG A 409 8.53 -17.37 8.87
C ARG A 409 7.12 -17.09 8.38
N ALA A 410 6.82 -15.84 8.02
CA ALA A 410 5.52 -15.46 7.47
C ALA A 410 5.26 -16.13 6.11
N GLU A 411 6.28 -16.28 5.27
CA GLU A 411 6.17 -17.01 3.99
C GLU A 411 5.92 -18.51 4.20
N ALA A 412 6.61 -19.13 5.16
CA ALA A 412 6.50 -20.57 5.43
C ALA A 412 5.20 -20.95 6.16
N ALA A 413 4.47 -19.98 6.71
CA ALA A 413 3.21 -20.24 7.40
C ALA A 413 2.18 -20.77 6.40
N PRO A 414 1.60 -21.97 6.61
CA PRO A 414 0.49 -22.42 5.78
C PRO A 414 -0.63 -21.38 5.86
N GLN A 415 -1.26 -21.04 4.73
CA GLN A 415 -2.52 -20.30 4.69
C GLN A 415 -3.62 -21.16 5.35
N GLN A 416 -3.57 -21.32 6.67
CA GLN A 416 -4.69 -21.87 7.41
C GLN A 416 -5.80 -20.83 7.37
N PRO A 417 -7.03 -21.19 6.93
CA PRO A 417 -8.16 -20.32 7.15
C PRO A 417 -8.18 -19.97 8.64
N ALA A 418 -8.34 -18.68 8.96
CA ALA A 418 -8.35 -18.19 10.33
C ALA A 418 -9.18 -19.14 11.19
N ALA A 419 -8.59 -19.64 12.28
CA ALA A 419 -9.30 -20.52 13.20
C ALA A 419 -10.66 -19.87 13.53
N PRO A 420 -11.77 -20.61 13.48
CA PRO A 420 -13.07 -20.05 13.81
C PRO A 420 -12.96 -19.38 15.17
N LYS A 421 -13.26 -18.07 15.22
CA LYS A 421 -13.20 -17.27 16.44
C LYS A 421 -13.96 -18.01 17.54
N SER A 422 -13.33 -18.12 18.71
CA SER A 422 -13.99 -18.66 19.89
C SER A 422 -15.24 -17.85 20.21
N ALA A 423 -16.20 -18.46 20.89
CA ALA A 423 -17.41 -17.75 21.34
C ALA A 423 -17.08 -16.50 22.17
N LEU A 424 -15.93 -16.52 22.87
CA LEU A 424 -15.44 -15.37 23.64
C LEU A 424 -14.93 -14.25 22.74
N GLU A 425 -14.17 -14.57 21.70
CA GLU A 425 -13.68 -13.59 20.70
C GLU A 425 -14.81 -13.00 19.83
N LEU A 426 -15.92 -13.73 19.67
CA LEU A 426 -17.13 -13.24 19.02
C LEU A 426 -17.97 -12.30 19.92
N LEU A 427 -17.74 -12.33 21.24
CA LEU A 427 -18.48 -11.52 22.22
C LEU A 427 -17.76 -10.22 22.60
N THR A 428 -16.46 -10.09 22.28
CA THR A 428 -15.63 -8.93 22.60
C THR A 428 -15.20 -8.11 21.38
N GLN A 429 -15.76 -8.42 20.22
CA GLN A 429 -15.73 -7.59 19.00
C GLN A 429 -17.04 -6.85 18.87
#